data_AF-A0A9P7J3K0-F1
#
_entry.id   AF-A0A9P7J3K0-F1
#
_cell.length_a   1.000
_cell.length_b   1.000
_cell.length_c   1.000
_cell.angle_alpha   90.00
_cell.angle_beta   90.00
_cell.angle_gamma   90.00
#
_symmetry.space_group_name_H-M   'P 1'
#
loop_
_entity.id
_entity.type
_entity.pdbx_description
1 polymer ?
#
loop_
_entity_poly.entity_id
_entity_poly.type
_entity_poly.pdbx_seq_one_letter_code
_entity_poly.pdbx_strand_id
1 'polypeptide(L)'
;FDIVTLQEPFINTLGNTKATPDWNIIYPMHRFTHNKRSCTVTLIHKQLDTNNWRQILFPSLDVVVIQMQGTFGKLTIVNIYDNSKKREVLPALTAFLDKES
;
A
#
# COMPACT_ATOMS: atom_id res chain seq x y z
N PHE A 1 -14.11 5.34 8.52
CA PHE A 1 -12.70 4.88 8.44
C PHE A 1 -11.94 5.90 7.63
N ASP A 2 -10.71 6.21 8.02
CA ASP A 2 -9.87 7.18 7.31
C ASP A 2 -8.85 6.48 6.41
N ILE A 3 -8.50 5.23 6.75
CA ILE A 3 -7.59 4.38 6.01
C ILE A 3 -8.17 2.96 5.97
N VAL A 4 -8.14 2.33 4.80
CA VAL A 4 -8.58 0.94 4.61
C VAL A 4 -7.50 0.17 3.86
N THR A 5 -7.03 -0.93 4.44
CA THR A 5 -6.10 -1.87 3.80
C THR A 5 -6.90 -3.05 3.25
N LEU A 6 -6.84 -3.28 1.94
CA LEU A 6 -7.58 -4.36 1.28
C LEU A 6 -6.61 -5.34 0.63
N GLN A 7 -6.90 -6.63 0.83
CA GLN A 7 -6.29 -7.75 0.13
C GLN A 7 -7.31 -8.35 -0.84
N GLU A 8 -6.82 -8.83 -1.98
CA GLU A 8 -7.61 -9.42 -3.07
C GLU A 8 -8.80 -8.55 -3.51
N PRO A 9 -8.60 -7.24 -3.76
CA PRO A 9 -9.71 -6.36 -4.08
C PRO A 9 -10.43 -6.81 -5.35
N PHE A 10 -11.73 -6.53 -5.42
CA PHE A 10 -12.49 -6.67 -6.66
C PHE A 10 -11.87 -5.74 -7.72
N ILE A 11 -11.54 -6.32 -8.86
CA ILE A 11 -10.93 -5.62 -9.98
C ILE A 11 -11.94 -5.56 -11.13
N ASN A 12 -12.15 -4.36 -11.68
CA ASN A 12 -13.01 -4.18 -12.84
C ASN A 12 -12.36 -4.68 -14.14
N THR A 13 -13.09 -4.63 -15.25
CA THR A 13 -12.60 -5.06 -16.56
C THR A 13 -11.39 -4.28 -17.08
N LEU A 14 -11.11 -3.10 -16.50
CA LEU A 14 -9.94 -2.25 -16.80
C LEU A 14 -8.75 -2.53 -15.87
N GLY A 15 -8.83 -3.56 -15.03
CA GLY A 15 -7.73 -3.92 -14.14
C GLY A 15 -7.63 -3.06 -12.87
N ASN A 16 -8.62 -2.19 -12.58
CA ASN A 16 -8.63 -1.29 -11.43
C ASN A 16 -9.58 -1.73 -10.30
N THR A 17 -9.16 -1.53 -9.06
CA THR A 17 -10.06 -1.50 -7.88
C THR A 17 -11.00 -0.30 -8.00
N LYS A 18 -12.28 -0.48 -7.63
CA LYS A 18 -13.27 0.61 -7.53
C LYS A 18 -13.42 1.07 -6.08
N ALA A 19 -13.49 2.38 -5.90
CA ALA A 19 -13.87 3.04 -4.65
C ALA A 19 -14.80 4.21 -4.97
N THR A 20 -15.49 4.75 -3.96
CA THR A 20 -16.20 6.04 -4.13
C THR A 20 -15.19 7.17 -4.35
N PRO A 21 -15.61 8.33 -4.91
CA PRO A 21 -14.69 9.43 -5.21
C PRO A 21 -13.94 10.01 -4.00
N ASP A 22 -14.38 9.70 -2.78
CA ASP A 22 -13.80 10.19 -1.52
C ASP A 22 -12.47 9.52 -1.16
N TRP A 23 -12.02 8.55 -1.95
CA TRP A 23 -10.83 7.76 -1.66
C TRP A 23 -9.71 7.99 -2.66
N ASN A 24 -8.50 8.13 -2.14
CA ASN A 24 -7.27 7.92 -2.89
C ASN A 24 -6.91 6.43 -2.83
N ILE A 25 -6.87 5.74 -3.98
CA ILE A 25 -6.49 4.33 -4.06
C ILE A 25 -5.00 4.23 -4.33
N ILE A 26 -4.25 3.68 -3.38
CA ILE A 26 -2.81 3.48 -3.46
C ILE A 26 -2.54 2.03 -3.84
N TYR A 27 -1.94 1.85 -5.01
CA TYR A 27 -1.48 0.56 -5.50
C TYR A 27 0.02 0.37 -5.18
N PRO A 28 0.52 -0.87 -5.13
CA PRO A 28 1.94 -1.15 -5.16
C PRO A 28 2.62 -0.45 -6.33
N MET A 29 3.77 0.17 -6.09
CA MET A 29 4.40 1.07 -7.05
C MET A 29 4.71 0.39 -8.39
N HIS A 30 5.08 -0.89 -8.36
CA HIS A 30 5.47 -1.67 -9.54
C HIS A 30 4.27 -2.25 -10.33
N ARG A 31 3.03 -1.85 -10.02
CA ARG A 31 1.82 -2.36 -10.65
C ARG A 31 1.84 -2.29 -12.19
N PHE A 32 2.48 -1.27 -12.76
CA PHE A 32 2.54 -1.08 -14.22
C PHE A 32 3.82 -1.63 -14.86
N THR A 33 4.82 -2.01 -14.07
CA THR A 33 6.08 -2.58 -14.58
C THR A 33 6.02 -4.09 -14.76
N HIS A 34 4.95 -4.72 -14.27
CA HIS A 34 4.75 -6.15 -14.32
C HIS A 34 3.34 -6.48 -14.81
N ASN A 35 3.20 -7.41 -15.76
CA ASN A 35 1.90 -7.94 -16.20
C ASN A 35 1.21 -8.83 -15.14
N LYS A 36 1.58 -8.68 -13.86
CA LYS A 36 1.05 -9.44 -12.74
C LYS A 36 0.06 -8.57 -11.97
N ARG A 37 -1.07 -9.17 -11.63
CA ARG A 37 -2.12 -8.54 -10.82
C ARG A 37 -1.57 -8.12 -9.45
N SER A 38 -1.85 -6.89 -9.05
CA SER A 38 -1.65 -6.45 -7.65
C SER A 38 -2.68 -7.12 -6.76
N CYS A 39 -2.24 -7.78 -5.70
CA CYS A 39 -3.11 -8.47 -4.75
C CYS A 39 -3.45 -7.62 -3.52
N THR A 40 -2.92 -6.40 -3.42
CA THR A 40 -3.19 -5.49 -2.31
C THR A 40 -3.36 -4.05 -2.77
N VAL A 41 -4.17 -3.28 -2.04
CA VAL A 41 -4.33 -1.82 -2.19
C VAL A 41 -4.58 -1.19 -0.83
N THR A 42 -4.18 0.07 -0.67
CA THR A 42 -4.55 0.88 0.49
C THR A 42 -5.39 2.06 0.03
N LEU A 43 -6.54 2.28 0.65
CA LEU A 43 -7.39 3.43 0.40
C LEU A 43 -7.17 4.45 1.52
N ILE A 44 -6.95 5.70 1.14
CA ILE A 44 -6.81 6.82 2.08
C ILE A 44 -7.93 7.80 1.79
N HIS A 45 -8.72 8.12 2.80
CA HIS A 45 -9.83 9.06 2.68
C HIS A 45 -9.30 10.46 2.35
N LYS A 46 -9.92 11.15 1.40
CA LYS A 46 -9.49 12.48 0.92
C LYS A 46 -9.62 13.61 1.94
N GLN A 47 -10.29 13.34 3.07
CA GLN A 47 -10.31 14.25 4.21
C GLN A 47 -8.95 14.33 4.92
N LEU A 48 -8.08 13.34 4.75
CA LEU A 48 -6.71 13.39 5.22
C LEU A 48 -5.86 14.25 4.27
N ASP A 49 -5.21 15.26 4.83
CA ASP A 49 -4.31 16.16 4.11
C ASP A 49 -3.22 15.34 3.41
N THR A 50 -3.15 15.47 2.08
CA THR A 50 -2.18 14.78 1.22
C THR A 50 -0.74 15.21 1.48
N ASN A 51 -0.51 16.33 2.18
CA ASN A 51 0.82 16.74 2.60
C ASN A 51 1.31 15.95 3.83
N ASN A 52 0.41 15.32 4.57
CA ASN A 52 0.72 14.61 5.81
C ASN A 52 0.93 13.11 5.61
N TRP A 53 0.87 12.61 4.38
CA TRP A 53 1.18 11.23 4.07
C TRP A 53 1.85 11.06 2.73
N ARG A 54 2.64 10.00 2.60
CA ARG A 54 3.29 9.62 1.35
C ARG A 54 3.33 8.10 1.21
N GLN A 55 3.33 7.62 -0.02
CA GLN A 55 3.70 6.25 -0.31
C GLN A 55 5.21 6.10 -0.20
N ILE A 56 5.68 5.04 0.46
CA ILE A 56 7.09 4.65 0.49
C ILE A 56 7.32 3.56 -0.55
N LEU A 57 8.44 3.67 -1.27
CA LEU A 57 8.75 2.73 -2.34
C LEU A 57 9.17 1.40 -1.75
N PHE A 58 8.56 0.33 -2.25
CA PHE A 58 8.87 -1.03 -1.82
C PHE A 58 8.86 -1.97 -3.05
N PRO A 59 9.89 -2.81 -3.23
CA PRO A 59 10.07 -3.63 -4.42
C PRO A 59 9.20 -4.91 -4.39
N SER A 60 7.87 -4.76 -4.24
CA SER A 60 6.93 -5.88 -4.30
C SER A 60 5.58 -5.45 -4.87
N LEU A 61 4.92 -6.35 -5.59
CA LEU A 61 3.54 -6.20 -6.05
C LEU A 61 2.49 -6.58 -5.00
N ASP A 62 2.95 -7.11 -3.87
CA ASP A 62 2.11 -7.61 -2.80
C ASP A 62 2.23 -6.72 -1.55
N VAL A 63 2.90 -5.57 -1.65
CA VAL A 63 3.13 -4.65 -0.52
C VAL A 63 2.77 -3.21 -0.92
N VAL A 64 1.99 -2.55 -0.07
CA VAL A 64 1.82 -1.09 -0.08
C VAL A 64 2.34 -0.55 1.24
N VAL A 65 3.27 0.39 1.17
CA VAL A 65 3.77 1.11 2.35
C VAL A 65 3.31 2.55 2.27
N ILE A 66 2.66 3.05 3.31
CA ILE A 66 2.37 4.47 3.49
C ILE A 66 2.98 4.95 4.79
N GLN A 67 3.46 6.18 4.78
CA GLN A 67 3.98 6.86 5.97
C GLN A 67 3.22 8.15 6.15
N MET A 68 2.80 8.39 7.39
CA MET A 68 2.08 9.59 7.79
C MET A 68 2.87 10.33 8.85
N GLN A 69 2.73 11.66 8.84
CA GLN A 69 3.29 12.55 9.83
C GLN A 69 2.17 13.37 10.45
N GLY A 70 2.16 13.46 11.77
CA GLY A 70 1.23 14.31 12.52
C GLY A 70 1.77 14.67 13.89
N THR A 71 0.91 15.24 14.73
CA THR A 71 1.24 15.52 16.14
C THR A 71 1.51 14.26 16.95
N PHE A 72 1.00 13.12 16.48
CA PHE A 72 1.30 11.77 16.97
C PHE A 72 2.68 11.25 16.54
N GLY A 73 3.48 12.06 15.83
CA GLY A 73 4.75 11.65 15.26
C GLY A 73 4.60 10.96 13.91
N LYS A 74 5.44 9.95 13.68
CA LYS A 74 5.54 9.22 12.41
C LYS A 74 4.79 7.88 12.53
N LEU A 75 3.84 7.64 11.64
CA LEU A 75 3.11 6.37 11.54
C LEU A 75 3.41 5.72 10.19
N THR A 76 4.02 4.54 10.20
CA THR A 76 4.22 3.74 8.99
C THR A 76 3.22 2.58 8.98
N ILE A 77 2.43 2.48 7.91
CA ILE A 77 1.48 1.38 7.70
C ILE A 77 1.99 0.54 6.53
N VAL A 78 2.18 -0.75 6.78
CA VAL A 78 2.63 -1.74 5.79
C VAL A 78 1.49 -2.71 5.53
N ASN A 79 0.86 -2.60 4.36
CA ASN A 79 -0.17 -3.53 3.91
C ASN A 79 0.46 -4.62 3.05
N ILE A 80 0.52 -5.83 3.59
CA ILE A 80 1.19 -6.99 2.98
C ILE A 80 0.13 -8.01 2.62
N TYR A 81 0.09 -8.42 1.35
CA TYR A 81 -0.56 -9.64 0.93
C TYR A 81 0.45 -10.79 1.02
N ASP A 82 0.17 -11.75 1.91
CA ASP A 82 0.97 -12.97 2.02
C ASP A 82 0.16 -14.15 1.48
N ASN A 83 0.63 -14.76 0.41
CA ASN A 83 0.02 -15.95 -0.17
C ASN A 83 0.64 -17.26 0.35
N SER A 84 1.40 -17.21 1.46
CA SER A 84 2.14 -18.31 2.11
C SER A 84 3.18 -19.04 1.24
N LYS A 85 3.33 -18.64 -0.04
CA LYS A 85 4.22 -19.26 -1.03
C LYS A 85 5.42 -18.39 -1.39
N LYS A 86 5.45 -17.12 -0.96
CA LYS A 86 6.51 -16.14 -1.30
C LYS A 86 7.35 -15.82 -0.06
N ARG A 87 8.57 -16.39 0.03
CA ARG A 87 9.52 -16.17 1.14
C ARG A 87 10.29 -14.84 1.06
N GLU A 88 10.15 -14.08 -0.02
CA GLU A 88 11.00 -12.90 -0.30
C GLU A 88 10.55 -11.61 0.39
N VAL A 89 9.30 -11.54 0.87
CA VAL A 89 8.76 -10.29 1.46
C VAL A 89 9.37 -9.99 2.83
N LEU A 90 9.57 -11.01 3.67
CA LEU A 90 10.02 -10.81 5.06
C LEU A 90 11.45 -10.26 5.14
N PRO A 91 12.46 -10.77 4.42
CA PRO A 91 13.81 -10.18 4.47
C PRO A 91 13.84 -8.73 3.97
N ALA A 92 13.11 -8.43 2.90
CA ALA A 92 13.00 -7.07 2.36
C ALA A 92 12.29 -6.12 3.34
N LEU A 93 11.27 -6.62 4.06
CA LEU A 93 10.59 -5.86 5.10
C LEU A 93 11.51 -5.57 6.28
N THR A 94 12.28 -6.55 6.75
CA THR A 94 13.26 -6.34 7.83
C THR A 94 14.27 -5.25 7.45
N ALA A 95 14.90 -5.36 6.27
CA ALA A 95 15.84 -4.36 5.80
C ALA A 95 15.20 -2.96 5.62
N PHE A 96 13.92 -2.91 5.25
CA PHE A 96 13.16 -1.66 5.19
C PHE A 96 12.94 -1.05 6.57
N LEU A 97 12.51 -1.85 7.55
CA LEU A 97 12.26 -1.39 8.91
C LEU A 97 13.53 -0.86 9.57
N ASP A 98 14.67 -1.55 9.38
CA ASP A 98 15.98 -1.13 9.91
C ASP A 98 16.46 0.21 9.33
N LYS A 99 16.04 0.54 8.09
CA LYS A 99 16.38 1.81 7.44
C LYS A 99 15.49 2.97 7.90
N GLU A 100 14.26 2.68 8.30
CA GLU A 100 13.26 3.69 8.66
C GLU A 100 13.14 3.92 10.18
N SER A 101 13.78 3.08 11.00
CA SER A 101 13.99 3.27 12.45
C SER A 101 15.11 4.26 12.73
#